data_AF-A0A973YWL2-F1
#
_entry.id   AF-A0A973YWL2-F1
#
_cell.length_a   1.000
_cell.length_b   1.000
_cell.length_c   1.000
_cell.angle_alpha   90.00
_cell.angle_beta   90.00
_cell.angle_gamma   90.00
#
_symmetry.space_group_name_H-M   'P 1'
#
loop_
_entity.id
_entity.type
_entity.pdbx_description
1 polymer ?
#
loop_
_entity_poly.entity_id
_entity_poly.type
_entity_poly.pdbx_seq_one_letter_code
_entity_poly.pdbx_strand_id
1 'polypeptide(L)'
;MSEEILVNVTPRETRVAVVENGMLQELHIERGWRRGVVGNIYKGRVQRVMPGMQAAFVDIGLDRAAFLHANDIVRPAALTATAEGEESIPVPAAAPRPILDLVREGQDIIVQVVKDPIGSKGARLTTQLSIPSRYLVLLPQSRVIGVSSRIEDETERARLKGLVQEFAGAGGQGYIVRTNAEGQP
;
A
#
# COMPACT_ATOMS: atom_id res chain seq x y z
N MET A 1 -18.27 30.12 4.67
CA MET A 1 -18.73 28.74 4.42
C MET A 1 -18.29 27.92 5.60
N SER A 2 -19.21 27.20 6.24
CA SER A 2 -18.89 26.28 7.33
C SER A 2 -18.89 24.87 6.79
N GLU A 3 -17.73 24.22 6.84
CA GLU A 3 -17.57 22.79 6.65
C GLU A 3 -17.42 22.14 8.02
N GLU A 4 -18.20 21.11 8.27
CA GLU A 4 -18.23 20.41 9.55
C GLU A 4 -18.07 18.91 9.32
N ILE A 5 -17.26 18.28 10.18
CA ILE A 5 -17.21 16.82 10.30
C ILE A 5 -17.90 16.45 11.60
N LEU A 6 -19.09 15.87 11.49
CA LEU A 6 -19.87 15.43 12.65
C LEU A 6 -19.59 13.96 12.92
N VAL A 7 -19.03 13.67 14.10
CA VAL A 7 -18.72 12.30 14.52
C VAL A 7 -19.69 11.87 15.60
N ASN A 8 -20.45 10.80 15.34
CA ASN A 8 -21.33 10.18 16.31
C ASN A 8 -20.89 8.74 16.58
N VAL A 9 -20.53 8.46 17.84
CA VAL A 9 -20.06 7.14 18.27
C VAL A 9 -21.13 6.49 19.14
N THR A 10 -21.56 5.29 18.75
CA THR A 10 -22.48 4.45 19.54
C THR A 10 -21.89 3.05 19.72
N PRO A 11 -22.40 2.24 20.66
CA PRO A 11 -21.92 0.86 20.82
C PRO A 11 -22.08 -0.04 19.59
N ARG A 12 -23.01 0.27 18.68
CA ARG A 12 -23.29 -0.55 17.47
C ARG A 12 -22.54 -0.07 16.24
N GLU A 13 -22.40 1.26 16.09
CA GLU A 13 -21.78 1.86 14.92
C GLU A 13 -21.18 3.24 15.21
N THR A 14 -20.16 3.58 14.44
CA THR A 14 -19.58 4.92 14.32
C THR A 14 -20.10 5.53 13.03
N ARG A 15 -20.62 6.75 13.12
CA ARG A 15 -21.15 7.52 11.99
C ARG A 15 -20.35 8.80 11.84
N VAL A 16 -19.89 9.07 10.62
CA VAL A 16 -19.17 10.30 10.28
C VAL A 16 -19.92 10.98 9.14
N ALA A 17 -20.37 12.21 9.37
CA ALA A 17 -21.06 13.01 8.37
C ALA A 17 -20.19 14.21 7.98
N VAL A 18 -20.05 14.44 6.68
CA VAL A 18 -19.50 15.68 6.13
C VAL A 18 -20.68 16.59 5.82
N VAL A 19 -20.72 17.76 6.46
CA VAL A 19 -21.80 18.73 6.33
C VAL A 19 -21.23 20.04 5.82
N GLU A 20 -21.86 20.59 4.78
CA GLU A 20 -21.48 21.86 4.19
C GLU A 20 -22.67 22.81 4.20
N ASN A 21 -22.51 23.96 4.84
CA ASN A 21 -23.57 24.98 4.99
C ASN A 21 -24.89 24.39 5.56
N GLY A 22 -24.77 23.46 6.51
CA GLY A 22 -25.91 22.78 7.14
C GLY A 22 -26.54 21.66 6.30
N MET A 23 -26.05 21.41 5.09
CA MET A 23 -26.50 20.32 4.22
C MET A 23 -25.56 19.12 4.31
N LEU A 24 -26.12 17.92 4.47
CA LEU A 24 -25.38 16.67 4.47
C LEU A 24 -24.82 16.38 3.07
N GLN A 25 -23.51 16.21 2.97
CA GLN A 25 -22.82 15.87 1.71
C GLN A 25 -22.48 14.38 1.64
N GLU A 26 -21.87 13.84 2.71
CA GLU A 26 -21.48 12.43 2.78
C GLU A 26 -21.81 11.83 4.16
N LEU A 27 -22.16 10.55 4.19
CA LEU A 27 -22.38 9.79 5.42
C LEU A 27 -21.62 8.46 5.36
N HIS A 28 -20.65 8.30 6.26
CA HIS A 28 -19.88 7.08 6.45
C HIS A 28 -20.35 6.36 7.71
N ILE A 29 -20.67 5.08 7.60
CA ILE A 29 -21.13 4.25 8.73
C ILE A 29 -20.21 3.04 8.87
N GLU A 30 -19.52 2.95 10.00
CA GLU A 30 -18.65 1.82 10.33
C GLU A 30 -19.25 1.00 11.47
N ARG A 31 -19.29 -0.33 11.30
CA ARG A 31 -19.72 -1.30 12.33
C ARG A 31 -18.55 -2.17 12.76
N GLY A 32 -18.31 -2.29 14.06
CA GLY A 32 -17.11 -2.91 14.62
C GLY A 32 -16.85 -4.36 14.20
N TRP A 33 -17.88 -5.13 13.83
CA TRP A 33 -17.76 -6.55 13.47
C TRP A 33 -17.31 -6.80 12.02
N ARG A 34 -17.07 -5.76 11.21
CA ARG A 34 -16.67 -5.88 9.79
C ARG A 34 -15.27 -5.34 9.49
N ARG A 35 -14.41 -5.21 10.49
CA ARG A 35 -13.06 -4.67 10.26
C ARG A 35 -12.15 -5.75 9.66
N GLY A 36 -11.96 -5.66 8.34
CA GLY A 36 -10.82 -6.29 7.69
C GLY A 36 -9.53 -5.59 8.12
N VAL A 37 -8.41 -6.30 8.01
CA VAL A 37 -7.08 -5.78 8.31
C VAL A 37 -6.27 -5.48 7.05
N VAL A 38 -6.84 -5.71 5.86
CA VAL A 38 -6.22 -5.36 4.58
C VAL A 38 -5.85 -3.87 4.56
N GLY A 39 -4.61 -3.60 4.14
CA GLY A 39 -4.05 -2.26 4.09
C GLY A 39 -3.35 -1.82 5.39
N ASN A 40 -3.62 -2.46 6.53
CA ASN A 40 -2.94 -2.15 7.78
C ASN A 40 -1.43 -2.45 7.67
N ILE A 41 -0.63 -1.60 8.31
CA ILE A 41 0.82 -1.71 8.36
C ILE A 41 1.22 -2.05 9.79
N TYR A 42 2.05 -3.08 9.94
CA TYR A 42 2.51 -3.59 11.23
C TYR A 42 4.03 -3.63 11.27
N LYS A 43 4.60 -3.42 12.46
CA LYS A 43 5.93 -3.91 12.79
C LYS A 43 5.78 -5.32 13.33
N GLY A 44 6.05 -6.30 12.48
CA GLY A 44 5.98 -7.72 12.84
C GLY A 44 7.31 -8.30 13.28
N ARG A 45 7.27 -9.48 13.89
CA ARG A 45 8.45 -10.28 14.25
C ARG A 45 8.44 -11.62 13.53
N VAL A 46 9.51 -11.94 12.82
CA VAL A 46 9.64 -13.23 12.12
C VAL A 46 9.72 -14.34 13.17
N GLN A 47 8.72 -15.21 13.22
CA GLN A 47 8.70 -16.35 14.15
C GLN A 47 9.46 -17.55 13.60
N ARG A 48 9.26 -17.85 12.31
CA ARG A 48 9.86 -19.03 11.66
C ARG A 48 10.09 -18.81 10.18
N VAL A 49 11.24 -19.25 9.68
CA VAL A 49 11.54 -19.23 8.24
C VAL A 49 11.37 -20.64 7.66
N MET A 50 10.67 -20.74 6.52
CA MET A 50 10.32 -22.02 5.87
C MET A 50 10.94 -22.06 4.45
N PRO A 51 12.17 -22.59 4.29
CA PRO A 51 12.85 -22.63 3.00
C PRO A 51 12.10 -23.43 1.94
N GLY A 52 11.48 -24.55 2.32
CA GLY A 52 10.69 -25.39 1.39
C GLY A 52 9.47 -24.68 0.80
N MET A 53 8.98 -23.62 1.45
CA MET A 53 7.86 -22.80 0.97
C MET A 53 8.29 -21.44 0.44
N GLN A 54 9.60 -21.13 0.47
CA GLN A 54 10.14 -19.80 0.18
C GLN A 54 9.39 -18.67 0.91
N ALA A 55 9.13 -18.89 2.20
CA ALA A 55 8.28 -18.00 3.00
C ALA A 55 8.67 -17.96 4.47
N ALA A 56 8.15 -16.97 5.19
CA ALA A 56 8.30 -16.81 6.62
C ALA A 56 6.95 -16.56 7.29
N PHE A 57 6.81 -17.07 8.52
CA PHE A 57 5.69 -16.72 9.40
C PHE A 57 6.08 -15.53 10.26
N VAL A 58 5.23 -14.51 10.26
CA VAL A 58 5.44 -13.24 10.94
C VAL A 58 4.32 -13.02 11.95
N ASP A 59 4.70 -12.77 13.19
CA ASP A 59 3.78 -12.29 14.21
C ASP A 59 3.48 -10.82 13.98
N ILE A 60 2.19 -10.48 13.89
CA ILE A 60 1.72 -9.09 13.75
C ILE A 60 0.65 -8.77 14.81
N GLY A 61 0.51 -9.61 15.85
CA GLY A 61 -0.47 -9.42 16.92
C GLY A 61 -1.90 -9.85 16.57
N LEU A 62 -2.08 -10.66 15.53
CA LEU A 62 -3.36 -11.31 15.20
C LEU A 62 -3.39 -12.74 15.78
N ASP A 63 -4.59 -13.32 15.89
CA ASP A 63 -4.80 -14.67 16.44
C ASP A 63 -4.00 -15.77 15.72
N ARG A 64 -3.61 -15.54 14.46
CA ARG A 64 -2.84 -16.45 13.62
C ARG A 64 -1.62 -15.74 13.06
N ALA A 65 -0.47 -16.41 13.10
CA ALA A 65 0.74 -15.93 12.45
C ALA A 65 0.49 -15.68 10.95
N ALA A 66 0.93 -14.53 10.46
CA ALA A 66 0.73 -14.10 9.10
C ALA A 66 1.84 -14.65 8.19
N PHE A 67 1.57 -14.72 6.89
CA PHE A 67 2.42 -15.36 5.90
C PHE A 67 3.07 -14.32 4.97
N LEU A 68 4.40 -14.35 4.88
CA LEU A 68 5.21 -13.49 4.00
C LEU A 68 6.04 -14.35 3.04
N HIS A 69 5.79 -14.22 1.73
CA HIS A 69 6.55 -14.95 0.71
C HIS A 69 7.79 -14.16 0.27
N ALA A 70 8.87 -14.84 -0.15
CA ALA A 70 10.12 -14.22 -0.58
C ALA A 70 9.93 -13.14 -1.67
N ASN A 71 9.02 -13.38 -2.62
CA ASN A 71 8.68 -12.43 -3.69
C ASN A 71 7.96 -11.16 -3.19
N ASP A 72 7.37 -11.18 -2.00
CA ASP A 72 6.71 -10.01 -1.40
C ASP A 72 7.70 -9.19 -0.53
N ILE A 73 9.00 -9.54 -0.57
CA ILE A 73 10.06 -8.82 0.15
C ILE A 73 10.81 -7.87 -0.81
N VAL A 74 10.69 -6.57 -0.58
CA VAL A 74 11.36 -5.53 -1.36
C VAL A 74 12.85 -5.56 -1.09
N ARG A 75 13.62 -5.40 -2.17
CA ARG A 75 15.07 -5.56 -2.16
C ARG A 75 15.73 -4.18 -2.08
N PRO A 76 16.72 -3.97 -1.21
CA PRO A 76 17.47 -2.71 -1.16
C PRO A 76 18.10 -2.34 -2.51
N ALA A 77 18.62 -3.31 -3.28
CA ALA A 77 19.21 -3.09 -4.60
C ALA A 77 18.19 -2.74 -5.71
N ALA A 78 16.91 -3.05 -5.52
CA ALA A 78 15.88 -2.67 -6.49
C ALA A 78 15.60 -1.15 -6.46
N LEU A 79 15.95 -0.47 -5.37
CA LEU A 79 15.82 0.98 -5.24
C LEU A 79 16.91 1.76 -5.98
N THR A 80 18.07 1.14 -6.22
CA THR A 80 19.24 1.78 -6.87
C THR A 80 19.28 1.56 -8.38
N ALA A 81 18.69 0.49 -8.90
CA ALA A 81 18.78 0.15 -10.32
C ALA A 81 17.89 1.00 -11.26
N THR A 82 17.00 1.84 -10.71
CA THR A 82 16.13 2.73 -11.51
C THR A 82 16.62 4.19 -11.48
N ALA A 83 17.89 4.42 -11.17
CA ALA A 83 18.47 5.75 -10.98
C ALA A 83 18.95 6.42 -12.26
N GLU A 84 19.01 5.72 -13.39
CA GLU A 84 19.55 6.26 -14.63
C GLU A 84 18.44 6.30 -15.68
N GLY A 85 18.13 7.52 -16.14
CA GLY A 85 17.02 7.85 -17.01
C GLY A 85 17.26 7.43 -18.46
N GLU A 86 17.18 6.13 -18.71
CA GLU A 86 17.03 5.59 -20.05
C GLU A 86 15.79 4.70 -20.10
N GLU A 87 15.23 4.65 -21.29
CA GLU A 87 13.99 3.97 -21.67
C GLU A 87 13.77 2.64 -20.96
N SER A 88 12.49 2.29 -20.81
CA SER A 88 11.98 1.04 -20.27
C SER A 88 12.65 -0.22 -20.85
N ILE A 89 13.83 -0.56 -20.35
CA ILE A 89 14.41 -1.88 -20.44
C ILE A 89 13.93 -2.59 -19.17
N PRO A 90 13.13 -3.66 -19.28
CA PRO A 90 12.80 -4.46 -18.12
C PRO A 90 14.12 -4.97 -17.54
N VAL A 91 14.57 -4.38 -16.43
CA VAL A 91 15.68 -4.94 -15.67
C VAL A 91 15.25 -6.38 -15.38
N PRO A 92 15.97 -7.40 -15.87
CA PRO A 92 15.56 -8.78 -15.69
C PRO A 92 15.30 -8.98 -14.22
N ALA A 93 14.09 -9.40 -13.87
CA ALA A 93 13.66 -9.59 -12.49
C ALA A 93 14.78 -10.36 -11.79
N ALA A 94 15.55 -9.67 -10.94
CA ALA A 94 16.75 -10.26 -10.38
C ALA A 94 16.38 -11.62 -9.79
N ALA A 95 17.18 -12.65 -10.04
CA ALA A 95 16.82 -14.02 -9.73
C ALA A 95 16.21 -14.14 -8.32
N PRO A 96 15.11 -14.90 -8.15
CA PRO A 96 14.45 -15.02 -6.86
C PRO A 96 15.49 -15.48 -5.81
N ARG A 97 15.72 -14.62 -4.81
CA ARG A 97 16.63 -14.96 -3.72
C ARG A 97 15.92 -15.91 -2.76
N PRO A 98 16.60 -16.94 -2.25
CA PRO A 98 16.07 -17.79 -1.21
C PRO A 98 15.58 -16.97 -0.01
N ILE A 99 14.46 -17.36 0.60
CA ILE A 99 13.94 -16.69 1.80
C ILE A 99 14.96 -16.58 2.94
N LEU A 100 15.88 -17.54 3.04
CA LEU A 100 16.97 -17.58 4.04
C LEU A 100 17.94 -16.41 3.93
N ASP A 101 18.08 -15.82 2.74
CA ASP A 101 18.95 -14.67 2.50
C ASP A 101 18.24 -13.34 2.78
N LEU A 102 16.91 -13.37 2.91
CA LEU A 102 16.06 -12.19 3.02
C LEU A 102 15.67 -11.88 4.47
N VAL A 103 15.38 -12.92 5.26
CA VAL A 103 14.90 -12.76 6.64
C VAL A 103 15.46 -13.85 7.56
N ARG A 104 15.56 -13.51 8.85
CA ARG A 104 15.98 -14.43 9.91
C ARG A 104 14.93 -14.52 11.00
N GLU A 105 14.89 -15.65 11.71
CA GLU A 105 14.03 -15.80 12.89
C GLU A 105 14.39 -14.76 13.97
N GLY A 106 13.37 -14.20 14.61
CA GLY A 106 13.49 -13.12 15.59
C GLY A 106 13.65 -11.71 15.01
N GLN A 107 13.85 -11.56 13.69
CA GLN A 107 14.00 -10.26 13.03
C GLN A 107 12.68 -9.46 13.07
N ASP A 108 12.78 -8.16 13.39
CA ASP A 108 11.68 -7.22 13.20
C ASP A 108 11.55 -6.80 11.73
N ILE A 109 10.33 -6.73 11.22
CA ILE A 109 10.04 -6.42 9.82
C ILE A 109 8.76 -5.59 9.67
N ILE A 110 8.81 -4.55 8.84
CA ILE A 110 7.63 -3.74 8.50
C ILE A 110 6.89 -4.43 7.36
N VAL A 111 5.60 -4.69 7.56
CA VAL A 111 4.75 -5.41 6.63
C VAL A 111 3.38 -4.76 6.50
N GLN A 112 2.78 -4.86 5.32
CA GLN A 112 1.41 -4.48 5.03
C GLN A 112 0.58 -5.73 4.73
N VAL A 113 -0.65 -5.79 5.24
CA VAL A 113 -1.58 -6.87 4.92
C VAL A 113 -2.18 -6.66 3.54
N VAL A 114 -2.02 -7.66 2.66
CA VAL A 114 -2.60 -7.65 1.30
C VAL A 114 -3.83 -8.55 1.17
N LYS A 115 -3.99 -9.53 2.06
CA LYS A 115 -5.19 -10.37 2.15
C LYS A 115 -5.52 -10.67 3.61
N ASP A 116 -6.80 -10.57 3.95
CA ASP A 116 -7.33 -10.98 5.25
C ASP A 116 -7.02 -12.45 5.55
N PRO A 117 -6.97 -12.83 6.84
CA PRO A 117 -6.94 -14.24 7.24
C PRO A 117 -8.21 -14.96 6.78
N ILE A 118 -8.07 -16.22 6.35
CA ILE A 118 -9.19 -17.04 5.87
C ILE A 118 -9.14 -18.41 6.56
N GLY A 119 -10.15 -18.68 7.38
CA GLY A 119 -10.27 -19.94 8.12
C GLY A 119 -9.06 -20.17 9.03
N SER A 120 -8.28 -21.22 8.75
CA SER A 120 -7.04 -21.54 9.48
C SER A 120 -5.79 -20.84 8.92
N LYS A 121 -5.88 -20.17 7.76
CA LYS A 121 -4.75 -19.48 7.13
C LYS A 121 -4.66 -18.05 7.66
N GLY A 122 -3.49 -17.67 8.16
CA GLY A 122 -3.19 -16.31 8.56
C GLY A 122 -3.23 -15.32 7.38
N ALA A 123 -3.15 -14.03 7.70
CA ALA A 123 -3.14 -12.96 6.71
C ALA A 123 -1.93 -13.08 5.76
N ARG A 124 -2.06 -12.61 4.51
CA ARG A 124 -0.91 -12.49 3.58
C ARG A 124 -0.29 -11.11 3.72
N LEU A 125 1.04 -11.07 3.75
CA LEU A 125 1.83 -9.86 3.94
C LEU A 125 2.67 -9.51 2.72
N THR A 126 3.03 -8.23 2.64
CA THR A 126 4.09 -7.71 1.76
C THR A 126 4.92 -6.69 2.52
N THR A 127 6.17 -6.49 2.12
CA THR A 127 7.00 -5.35 2.57
C THR A 127 6.95 -4.19 1.57
N GLN A 128 6.35 -4.39 0.40
CA GLN A 128 6.10 -3.35 -0.59
C GLN A 128 4.89 -2.54 -0.16
N LEU A 129 5.14 -1.45 0.56
CA LEU A 129 4.07 -0.63 1.13
C LEU A 129 3.39 0.17 0.03
N SER A 130 2.08 0.31 0.16
CA SER A 130 1.24 1.18 -0.65
C SER A 130 0.32 1.99 0.25
N ILE A 131 0.34 3.31 0.11
CA ILE A 131 -0.42 4.23 0.95
C ILE A 131 -1.38 5.01 0.05
N PRO A 132 -2.63 4.55 -0.11
CA PRO A 132 -3.61 5.23 -0.93
C PRO A 132 -4.14 6.48 -0.25
N SER A 133 -4.15 7.59 -1.00
CA SER A 133 -4.84 8.84 -0.73
C SER A 133 -5.99 9.02 -1.75
N ARG A 134 -6.72 10.14 -1.70
CA ARG A 134 -7.84 10.44 -2.62
C ARG A 134 -7.43 10.39 -4.09
N TYR A 135 -6.33 11.06 -4.43
CA TYR A 135 -5.86 11.22 -5.82
C TYR A 135 -4.61 10.42 -6.16
N LEU A 136 -3.82 10.05 -5.16
CA LEU A 136 -2.51 9.40 -5.34
C LEU A 136 -2.41 8.14 -4.51
N VAL A 137 -1.53 7.22 -4.91
CA VAL A 137 -1.02 6.14 -4.06
C VAL A 137 0.48 6.34 -3.93
N LEU A 138 0.97 6.53 -2.71
CA LEU A 138 2.40 6.60 -2.43
C LEU A 138 2.99 5.19 -2.35
N LEU A 139 4.13 4.99 -3.00
CA LEU A 139 4.93 3.78 -3.00
C LEU A 139 6.33 4.11 -2.46
N PRO A 140 6.55 4.04 -1.13
CA PRO A 140 7.80 4.49 -0.51
C PRO A 140 9.04 3.74 -0.99
N GLN A 141 8.87 2.48 -1.40
CA GLN A 141 9.96 1.63 -1.89
C GLN A 141 9.95 1.42 -3.41
N SER A 142 9.37 2.36 -4.16
CA SER A 142 9.44 2.41 -5.62
C SER A 142 9.91 3.79 -6.05
N ARG A 143 10.33 3.95 -7.30
CA ARG A 143 10.54 5.27 -7.93
C ARG A 143 9.64 5.49 -9.15
N VAL A 144 8.75 4.54 -9.41
CA VAL A 144 7.89 4.56 -10.58
C VAL A 144 6.78 5.58 -10.36
N ILE A 145 6.59 6.47 -11.33
CA ILE A 145 5.40 7.30 -11.46
C ILE A 145 4.49 6.68 -12.52
N GLY A 146 3.34 6.19 -12.09
CA GLY A 146 2.32 5.59 -12.94
C GLY A 146 1.01 6.38 -12.91
N VAL A 147 0.22 6.22 -13.97
CA VAL A 147 -1.15 6.75 -14.04
C VAL A 147 -2.10 5.58 -14.23
N SER A 148 -3.26 5.62 -13.54
CA SER A 148 -4.29 4.58 -13.62
C SER A 148 -4.59 4.20 -15.07
N SER A 149 -4.74 2.90 -15.33
CA SER A 149 -5.10 2.39 -16.66
C SER A 149 -6.54 2.72 -17.07
N ARG A 150 -7.37 3.21 -16.13
CA ARG A 150 -8.73 3.65 -16.41
C ARG A 150 -8.83 5.08 -16.93
N ILE A 151 -7.74 5.86 -16.86
CA ILE A 151 -7.65 7.17 -17.52
C ILE A 151 -7.14 6.87 -18.92
N GLU A 152 -8.00 7.02 -19.92
CA GLU A 152 -7.72 6.62 -21.31
C GLU A 152 -7.18 7.79 -22.16
N ASP A 153 -7.49 9.03 -21.78
CA ASP A 153 -7.00 10.22 -22.47
C ASP A 153 -5.49 10.40 -22.25
N GLU A 154 -4.71 10.20 -23.32
CA GLU A 154 -3.26 10.29 -23.26
C GLU A 154 -2.76 11.71 -22.93
N THR A 155 -3.50 12.75 -23.32
CA THR A 155 -3.13 14.14 -22.99
C THR A 155 -3.24 14.40 -21.49
N GLU A 156 -4.32 13.92 -20.87
CA GLU A 156 -4.53 14.02 -19.44
C GLU A 156 -3.55 13.15 -18.65
N ARG A 157 -3.23 11.95 -19.15
CA ARG A 157 -2.20 11.08 -18.56
C ARG A 157 -0.84 11.77 -18.54
N ALA A 158 -0.44 12.40 -19.66
CA ALA A 158 0.80 13.14 -19.74
C ALA A 158 0.82 14.33 -18.78
N ARG A 159 -0.29 15.09 -18.70
CA ARG A 159 -0.43 16.22 -17.77
C ARG A 159 -0.29 15.79 -16.31
N LEU A 160 -1.08 14.79 -15.88
CA LEU A 160 -1.07 14.28 -14.51
C LEU A 160 0.29 13.69 -14.13
N LYS A 161 0.93 12.97 -15.05
CA LYS A 161 2.28 12.43 -14.83
C LYS A 161 3.32 13.55 -14.67
N GLY A 162 3.24 14.59 -15.49
CA GLY A 162 4.11 15.77 -15.41
C GLY A 162 3.99 16.49 -14.06
N LEU A 163 2.75 16.76 -13.61
CA LEU A 163 2.49 17.38 -12.32
C LEU A 163 3.07 16.58 -11.16
N VAL A 164 2.83 15.27 -11.13
CA VAL A 164 3.36 14.42 -10.05
C VAL A 164 4.89 14.34 -10.11
N GLN A 165 5.49 14.36 -11.30
CA GLN A 165 6.94 14.36 -11.45
C GLN A 165 7.57 15.65 -10.91
N GLU A 166 6.93 16.80 -11.10
CA GLU A 166 7.35 18.07 -10.51
C GLU A 166 7.30 18.03 -8.98
N PHE A 167 6.19 17.56 -8.40
CA PHE A 167 6.02 17.47 -6.95
C PHE A 167 6.88 16.39 -6.28
N ALA A 168 7.08 15.25 -6.95
CA ALA A 168 7.92 14.17 -6.44
C ALA A 168 9.39 14.60 -6.31
N GLY A 169 9.83 15.56 -7.13
CA GLY A 169 11.18 16.13 -7.09
C GLY A 169 12.28 15.07 -7.13
N ALA A 170 13.37 15.30 -6.40
CA ALA A 170 14.45 14.32 -6.20
C ALA A 170 14.09 13.21 -5.17
N GLY A 171 12.83 13.16 -4.73
CA GLY A 171 12.36 12.14 -3.80
C GLY A 171 12.43 10.77 -4.45
N GLY A 172 13.21 9.85 -3.87
CA GLY A 172 13.34 8.48 -4.34
C GLY A 172 12.09 7.61 -4.08
N GLN A 173 10.89 8.19 -4.14
CA GLN A 173 9.60 7.56 -3.88
C GLN A 173 8.76 7.50 -5.16
N GLY A 174 7.86 6.52 -5.24
CA GLY A 174 7.01 6.27 -6.39
C GLY A 174 5.58 6.68 -6.10
N TYR A 175 4.84 6.94 -7.17
CA TYR A 175 3.46 7.43 -7.10
C TYR A 175 2.59 6.75 -8.16
N ILE A 176 1.35 6.44 -7.82
CA ILE A 176 0.32 6.07 -8.80
C ILE A 176 -0.81 7.09 -8.74
N VAL A 177 -1.08 7.74 -9.87
CA VAL A 177 -2.24 8.63 -10.03
C VAL A 177 -3.52 7.81 -10.15
N ARG A 178 -4.49 8.06 -9.27
CA ARG A 178 -5.78 7.36 -9.22
C ARG A 178 -6.76 8.00 -10.21
N THR A 179 -7.77 7.24 -10.61
CA THR A 179 -8.85 7.71 -11.51
C THR A 179 -9.56 8.97 -10.99
N ASN A 180 -9.70 9.14 -9.67
CA ASN A 180 -10.31 10.33 -9.08
C ASN A 180 -9.54 11.64 -9.37
N ALA A 181 -8.28 11.57 -9.84
CA ALA A 181 -7.49 12.74 -10.20
C ALA A 181 -7.79 13.27 -11.60
N GLU A 182 -8.51 12.50 -12.43
CA GLU A 182 -8.87 12.90 -13.79
C GLU A 182 -9.69 14.20 -13.78
N GLY A 183 -9.24 15.18 -14.57
CA GLY A 183 -9.87 16.50 -14.66
C GLY A 183 -9.73 17.38 -13.42
N GLN A 184 -8.99 16.92 -12.39
CA GLN A 184 -8.67 17.74 -11.23
C GLN A 184 -7.49 18.67 -11.56
N PRO A 185 -7.47 19.90 -11.01
CA PRO A 185 -6.41 20.87 -11.27
C PRO A 185 -5.02 20.34 -10.89
#